data_AF-A0A6F9DRZ2-F1
#
_entry.id   AF-A0A6F9DRZ2-F1
#
_cell.length_a   1.000
_cell.length_b   1.000
_cell.length_c   1.000
_cell.angle_alpha   90.00
_cell.angle_beta   90.00
_cell.angle_gamma   90.00
#
_symmetry.space_group_name_H-M   'P 1'
#
loop_
_entity.id
_entity.type
_entity.pdbx_description
1 polymer ?
#
loop_
_entity_poly.entity_id
_entity_poly.type
_entity_poly.pdbx_seq_one_letter_code
_entity_poly.pdbx_strand_id
1 'polypeptide(L)'
;MEESISEEGETSVCNFNDPCGQNNNIAKYQCEIKQSKENNGKICRSYEHLPAILSVLLVCLAPIVAGFVLGYSSPASESLESMDDKGFYLNAEESSWFGSIVMLTALLGCVASAPCMERLGRKVSIMILLFVYLFGWVFIMASQSVVVLFVGRSLCGIGFGCTITVVPVYLGEIGPPYIRGSLGTLFNIAMAFGILVAFGFGAAFQWKGLAEIGGSIVCLAIFCCFVIPESPYWLLKRGDEQGALRSFKFLYGGKKYLSAIRKRIIEYKSAPVQPSMKFSIESICRPHFYKPICIVVCLHSFQHFTGINAIVFYAHSIFKTAGFKNEHLPSLLVGMTQAVVMFFTMHLVEKLGRKKSLMLSSLGVAICNATLGACLFHMSKQNFNEELSANFSMESANATVEGTSPDRDTPVAAWIALSSTLLFMAFFAIGLGPIAFLALGEILPMSFRGIGSAVATSVNGISAFLVIKSFRFLSALISPHGVFWCFSVVSVLSTVFAWRCFPETRGKTLLEIEALFDVKKAPVSKISDVTVDDDKTRSMEATSLTSV
;
A
#
# COMPACT_ATOMS: atom_id res chain seq x y z
N MET A 1 -6.55 38.31 59.53
CA MET A 1 -6.93 38.05 58.15
C MET A 1 -7.06 36.54 57.99
N GLU A 2 -7.99 35.88 58.68
CA GLU A 2 -9.47 35.94 58.48
C GLU A 2 -9.81 35.50 57.04
N GLU A 3 -10.73 34.59 56.74
CA GLU A 3 -11.87 33.97 57.42
C GLU A 3 -12.35 32.82 56.48
N SER A 4 -12.54 31.57 56.95
CA SER A 4 -13.81 30.89 57.32
C SER A 4 -14.63 30.28 56.14
N ILE A 5 -14.79 28.93 56.07
CA ILE A 5 -15.96 28.06 56.45
C ILE A 5 -17.11 28.10 55.40
N SER A 6 -17.59 27.01 54.79
CA SER A 6 -18.50 25.94 55.30
C SER A 6 -18.48 24.68 54.41
N GLU A 7 -18.33 23.45 54.91
CA GLU A 7 -19.39 22.53 55.41
C GLU A 7 -20.62 22.34 54.51
N GLU A 8 -20.79 21.11 53.99
CA GLU A 8 -22.04 20.35 54.10
C GLU A 8 -21.73 18.86 53.90
N GLY A 9 -22.12 18.06 54.90
CA GLY A 9 -21.99 16.61 54.89
C GLY A 9 -23.26 15.92 54.39
N GLU A 10 -23.10 14.68 53.95
CA GLU A 10 -24.15 13.68 54.08
C GLU A 10 -23.50 12.29 54.18
N THR A 11 -23.24 11.88 55.42
CA THR A 11 -23.12 10.47 55.79
C THR A 11 -24.51 9.85 55.75
N SER A 12 -24.82 9.07 54.73
CA SER A 12 -25.92 8.10 54.79
C SER A 12 -25.36 6.70 55.03
N VAL A 13 -25.52 6.28 56.28
CA VAL A 13 -25.51 4.87 56.69
C VAL A 13 -26.74 4.22 56.07
N CYS A 14 -26.58 3.18 55.25
CA CYS A 14 -27.65 2.23 54.99
C CYS A 14 -27.22 0.85 55.48
N ASN A 15 -27.99 0.39 56.47
CA ASN A 15 -27.89 -0.87 57.18
C ASN A 15 -27.79 -2.09 56.27
N PHE A 16 -27.00 -3.06 56.74
CA PHE A 16 -27.15 -4.47 56.42
C PHE A 16 -28.52 -4.97 56.91
N ASN A 17 -29.34 -5.49 55.99
CA ASN A 17 -30.14 -6.72 56.13
C ASN A 17 -31.09 -6.83 54.94
N ASP A 18 -30.74 -7.64 53.93
CA ASP A 18 -31.67 -8.53 53.23
C ASP A 18 -30.93 -9.47 52.26
N PRO A 19 -31.42 -10.71 52.05
CA PRO A 19 -30.62 -11.80 51.52
C PRO A 19 -30.80 -11.95 50.01
N CYS A 20 -29.91 -11.38 49.20
CA CYS A 20 -29.72 -11.79 47.81
C CYS A 20 -28.33 -11.37 47.32
N GLY A 21 -27.38 -12.31 47.43
CA GLY A 21 -26.08 -12.21 46.80
C GLY A 21 -26.16 -12.40 45.28
N GLN A 22 -25.19 -11.80 44.58
CA GLN A 22 -24.86 -12.02 43.16
C GLN A 22 -25.79 -11.37 42.12
N ASN A 23 -25.76 -10.03 41.95
CA ASN A 23 -25.94 -9.43 40.61
C ASN A 23 -25.49 -7.97 40.42
N ASN A 24 -25.11 -7.24 41.47
CA ASN A 24 -24.76 -5.81 41.36
C ASN A 24 -23.36 -5.47 40.82
N ASN A 25 -22.51 -6.46 40.51
CA ASN A 25 -21.15 -6.18 40.03
C ASN A 25 -21.11 -5.79 38.55
N ILE A 26 -21.99 -6.31 37.68
CA ILE A 26 -21.92 -6.07 36.23
C ILE A 26 -22.42 -4.66 35.87
N ALA A 27 -23.48 -4.18 36.53
CA ALA A 27 -24.00 -2.83 36.34
C ALA A 27 -23.04 -1.76 36.85
N LYS A 28 -22.38 -2.03 38.00
CA LYS A 28 -21.32 -1.17 38.54
C LYS A 28 -20.10 -1.10 37.61
N TYR A 29 -19.71 -2.23 37.02
CA TYR A 29 -18.64 -2.31 36.00
C TYR A 29 -18.98 -1.57 34.71
N GLN A 30 -20.22 -1.65 34.22
CA GLN A 30 -20.62 -0.93 33.01
C GLN A 30 -20.72 0.58 33.22
N CYS A 31 -21.09 1.02 34.43
CA CYS A 31 -21.14 2.43 34.79
C CYS A 31 -19.73 3.02 34.99
N GLU A 32 -18.81 2.28 35.61
CA GLU A 32 -17.39 2.67 35.73
C GLU A 32 -16.69 2.74 34.35
N ILE A 33 -17.05 1.86 33.40
CA ILE A 33 -16.56 1.92 32.01
C ILE A 33 -17.13 3.14 31.26
N LYS A 34 -18.37 3.56 31.53
CA LYS A 34 -18.97 4.77 30.93
C LYS A 34 -18.36 6.05 31.52
N GLN A 35 -18.22 6.14 32.85
CA GLN A 35 -17.61 7.30 33.51
C GLN A 35 -16.10 7.43 33.20
N SER A 36 -15.37 6.33 33.02
CA SER A 36 -13.98 6.38 32.55
C SER A 36 -13.84 6.81 31.07
N LYS A 37 -14.89 6.65 30.25
CA LYS A 37 -14.89 7.06 28.83
C LYS A 37 -15.22 8.53 28.64
N GLU A 38 -15.98 9.15 29.54
CA GLU A 38 -16.41 10.55 29.40
C GLU A 38 -15.42 11.56 30.01
N ASN A 39 -14.80 11.28 31.16
CA ASN A 39 -13.95 12.28 31.84
C ASN A 39 -12.48 12.34 31.37
N ASN A 40 -11.95 11.34 30.66
CA ASN A 40 -10.55 11.32 30.17
C ASN A 40 -10.43 11.65 28.66
N GLY A 41 -11.49 12.17 28.05
CA GLY A 41 -11.76 11.97 26.62
C GLY A 41 -10.99 12.81 25.60
N LYS A 42 -10.39 13.96 25.95
CA LYS A 42 -9.98 14.91 24.88
C LYS A 42 -8.58 15.54 24.97
N ILE A 43 -7.95 15.67 26.14
CA ILE A 43 -6.67 16.41 26.25
C ILE A 43 -5.45 15.50 26.51
N CYS A 44 -5.61 14.31 27.10
CA CYS A 44 -4.48 13.41 27.42
C CYS A 44 -4.07 12.42 26.30
N ARG A 45 -4.79 12.36 25.17
CA ARG A 45 -4.59 11.31 24.14
C ARG A 45 -3.37 11.49 23.21
N SER A 46 -2.77 12.69 23.13
CA SER A 46 -1.82 13.01 22.05
C SER A 46 -0.36 12.62 22.37
N TYR A 47 0.09 12.73 23.62
CA TYR A 47 1.49 12.55 23.99
C TYR A 47 1.86 11.11 24.43
N GLU A 48 0.88 10.27 24.76
CA GLU A 48 1.11 8.91 25.29
C GLU A 48 1.41 7.85 24.20
N HIS A 49 1.21 8.16 22.93
CA HIS A 49 1.51 7.28 21.78
C HIS A 49 2.68 7.75 20.92
N LEU A 50 3.40 8.79 21.36
CA LEU A 50 4.50 9.39 20.63
C LEU A 50 5.60 8.38 20.22
N PRO A 51 6.03 7.43 21.08
CA PRO A 51 7.02 6.43 20.69
C PRO A 51 6.54 5.46 19.59
N ALA A 52 5.26 5.07 19.63
CA ALA A 52 4.66 4.24 18.59
C ALA A 52 4.56 4.99 17.25
N ILE A 53 4.10 6.25 17.28
CA ILE A 53 4.03 7.09 16.08
C ILE A 53 5.42 7.32 15.49
N LEU A 54 6.41 7.62 16.33
CA LEU A 54 7.80 7.77 15.90
C LEU A 54 8.34 6.48 15.27
N SER A 55 8.08 5.33 15.90
CA SER A 55 8.49 4.02 15.35
C SER A 55 7.89 3.76 13.97
N VAL A 56 6.61 4.08 13.80
CA VAL A 56 5.91 3.99 12.50
C VAL A 56 6.59 4.88 11.47
N LEU A 57 6.85 6.15 11.79
CA LEU A 57 7.49 7.10 10.87
C LEU A 57 8.90 6.65 10.49
N LEU A 58 9.69 6.14 11.43
CA LEU A 58 11.04 5.61 11.16
C LEU A 58 10.99 4.40 10.22
N VAL A 59 10.01 3.50 10.40
CA VAL A 59 9.82 2.35 9.50
C VAL A 59 9.34 2.77 8.12
N CYS A 60 8.60 3.89 8.01
CA CYS A 60 8.17 4.44 6.72
C CYS A 60 9.33 4.90 5.81
N LEU A 61 10.57 4.98 6.31
CA LEU A 61 11.74 5.17 5.44
C LEU A 61 11.95 4.00 4.48
N ALA A 62 11.62 2.76 4.87
CA ALA A 62 11.75 1.59 3.99
C ALA A 62 10.82 1.64 2.76
N PRO A 63 9.51 1.98 2.86
CA PRO A 63 8.67 2.21 1.69
C PRO A 63 9.07 3.45 0.88
N ILE A 64 9.68 4.48 1.48
CA ILE A 64 10.27 5.59 0.72
C ILE A 64 11.40 5.07 -0.18
N VAL A 65 12.31 4.23 0.34
CA VAL A 65 13.35 3.57 -0.47
C VAL A 65 12.72 2.76 -1.61
N ALA A 66 11.68 1.98 -1.32
CA ALA A 66 10.99 1.18 -2.33
C ALA A 66 10.37 2.06 -3.43
N GLY A 67 9.72 3.17 -3.05
CA GLY A 67 9.19 4.17 -3.99
C GLY A 67 10.27 4.83 -4.84
N PHE A 68 11.41 5.17 -4.23
CA PHE A 68 12.56 5.72 -4.94
C PHE A 68 13.09 4.75 -5.99
N VAL A 69 13.19 3.45 -5.69
CA VAL A 69 13.60 2.41 -6.66
C VAL A 69 12.66 2.33 -7.86
N LEU A 70 11.34 2.51 -7.66
CA LEU A 70 10.37 2.58 -8.75
C LEU A 70 10.59 3.82 -9.62
N GLY A 71 10.64 5.00 -8.99
CA GLY A 71 10.79 6.28 -9.68
C GLY A 71 12.16 6.49 -10.33
N TYR A 72 13.21 5.86 -9.82
CA TYR A 72 14.59 5.96 -10.32
C TYR A 72 14.71 5.59 -11.80
N SER A 73 13.95 4.57 -12.23
CA SER A 73 14.11 3.97 -13.56
C SER A 73 13.86 4.95 -14.70
N SER A 74 12.89 5.87 -14.56
CA SER A 74 12.50 6.80 -15.63
C SER A 74 13.57 7.84 -15.96
N PRO A 75 14.03 8.70 -15.02
CA PRO A 75 15.11 9.65 -15.31
C PRO A 75 16.45 8.96 -15.57
N ALA A 76 16.71 7.80 -14.93
CA ALA A 76 17.95 7.05 -15.17
C ALA A 76 18.00 6.43 -16.56
N SER A 77 16.88 5.88 -17.06
CA SER A 77 16.81 5.32 -18.42
C SER A 77 17.06 6.37 -19.48
N GLU A 78 16.50 7.58 -19.32
CA GLU A 78 16.76 8.67 -20.27
C GLU A 78 18.24 9.06 -20.28
N SER A 79 18.83 9.21 -19.08
CA SER A 79 20.25 9.52 -18.92
C SER A 79 21.18 8.44 -19.50
N LEU A 80 20.74 7.17 -19.52
CA LEU A 80 21.48 6.02 -20.05
C LEU A 80 21.25 5.79 -21.55
N GLU A 81 20.19 6.37 -22.11
CA GLU A 81 19.88 6.35 -23.54
C GLU A 81 20.47 7.57 -24.27
N SER A 82 20.71 8.68 -23.58
CA SER A 82 21.36 9.86 -24.15
C SER A 82 22.86 9.62 -24.37
N MET A 83 23.37 10.01 -25.54
CA MET A 83 24.79 9.80 -25.93
C MET A 83 25.80 10.73 -25.23
N ASP A 84 25.38 11.47 -24.20
CA ASP A 84 26.23 12.46 -23.52
C ASP A 84 27.25 11.82 -22.56
N ASP A 85 27.01 10.58 -22.11
CA ASP A 85 27.95 9.87 -21.24
C ASP A 85 29.05 9.18 -22.05
N LYS A 86 30.31 9.45 -21.68
CA LYS A 86 31.55 8.97 -22.31
C LYS A 86 31.64 7.43 -22.37
N GLY A 87 30.93 6.80 -23.32
CA GLY A 87 31.09 5.40 -23.71
C GLY A 87 30.21 4.36 -22.98
N PHE A 88 29.24 4.77 -22.15
CA PHE A 88 28.30 3.82 -21.50
C PHE A 88 26.85 4.17 -21.86
N TYR A 89 26.29 3.45 -22.84
CA TYR A 89 24.92 3.64 -23.32
C TYR A 89 24.16 2.32 -23.30
N LEU A 90 22.84 2.38 -23.11
CA LEU A 90 21.96 1.22 -23.18
C LEU A 90 21.19 1.17 -24.50
N ASN A 91 21.17 0.00 -25.12
CA ASN A 91 20.29 -0.25 -26.26
C ASN A 91 18.82 -0.31 -25.82
N ALA A 92 17.89 -0.17 -26.77
CA ALA A 92 16.45 -0.17 -26.47
C ALA A 92 15.96 -1.43 -25.73
N GLU A 93 16.55 -2.60 -26.04
CA GLU A 93 16.28 -3.85 -25.35
C GLU A 93 16.86 -3.87 -23.93
N GLU A 94 18.09 -3.39 -23.75
CA GLU A 94 18.77 -3.34 -22.44
C GLU A 94 18.06 -2.37 -21.50
N SER A 95 17.57 -1.23 -21.99
CA SER A 95 16.76 -0.29 -21.20
C SER A 95 15.39 -0.88 -20.82
N SER A 96 14.76 -1.67 -21.70
CA SER A 96 13.56 -2.44 -21.36
C SER A 96 13.83 -3.45 -20.23
N TRP A 97 14.97 -4.14 -20.26
CA TRP A 97 15.41 -5.03 -19.18
C TRP A 97 15.76 -4.25 -17.90
N PHE A 98 16.43 -3.11 -18.00
CA PHE A 98 16.78 -2.25 -16.88
C PHE A 98 15.56 -1.80 -16.06
N GLY A 99 14.46 -1.47 -16.74
CA GLY A 99 13.18 -1.15 -16.09
C GLY A 99 12.51 -2.39 -15.51
N SER A 100 12.43 -3.49 -16.26
CA SER A 100 11.62 -4.66 -15.90
C SER A 100 12.27 -5.60 -14.88
N ILE A 101 13.61 -5.71 -14.84
CA ILE A 101 14.34 -6.68 -14.00
C ILE A 101 14.07 -6.51 -12.51
N VAL A 102 13.79 -5.29 -12.05
CA VAL A 102 13.41 -5.00 -10.65
C VAL A 102 12.12 -5.72 -10.27
N MET A 103 11.12 -5.71 -11.15
CA MET A 103 9.85 -6.39 -10.88
C MET A 103 9.99 -7.90 -10.94
N LEU A 104 10.82 -8.42 -11.85
CA LEU A 104 11.10 -9.84 -11.93
C LEU A 104 11.78 -10.37 -10.66
N THR A 105 12.77 -9.63 -10.16
CA THR A 105 13.54 -10.02 -8.97
C THR A 105 12.82 -9.72 -7.66
N ALA A 106 11.85 -8.80 -7.67
CA ALA A 106 10.92 -8.60 -6.57
C ALA A 106 10.12 -9.86 -6.23
N LEU A 107 9.81 -10.72 -7.21
CA LEU A 107 9.19 -12.02 -6.95
C LEU A 107 10.01 -12.86 -5.95
N LEU A 108 11.33 -12.92 -6.16
CA LEU A 108 12.25 -13.66 -5.28
C LEU A 108 12.26 -13.04 -3.87
N GLY A 109 12.22 -11.71 -3.80
CA GLY A 109 12.09 -10.97 -2.53
C GLY A 109 10.79 -11.29 -1.78
N CYS A 110 9.65 -11.32 -2.48
CA CYS A 110 8.36 -11.67 -1.89
C CYS A 110 8.37 -13.10 -1.32
N VAL A 111 8.87 -14.07 -2.09
CA VAL A 111 8.94 -15.48 -1.65
C VAL A 111 9.91 -15.67 -0.48
N ALA A 112 11.07 -15.01 -0.52
CA ALA A 112 12.08 -15.11 0.54
C ALA A 112 11.66 -14.40 1.84
N SER A 113 10.78 -13.40 1.75
CA SER A 113 10.39 -12.57 2.90
C SER A 113 9.63 -13.34 3.98
N ALA A 114 8.73 -14.24 3.62
CA ALA A 114 7.90 -15.00 4.56
C ALA A 114 8.71 -15.87 5.54
N PRO A 115 9.61 -16.77 5.10
CA PRO A 115 10.43 -17.53 6.04
C PRO A 115 11.40 -16.63 6.83
N CYS A 116 11.86 -15.53 6.23
CA CYS A 116 12.76 -14.57 6.88
C CYS A 116 12.07 -13.92 8.10
N MET A 117 10.88 -13.34 7.92
CA MET A 117 10.15 -12.66 8.99
C MET A 117 9.59 -13.60 10.05
N GLU A 118 9.32 -14.87 9.71
CA GLU A 118 8.91 -15.89 10.69
C GLU A 118 10.05 -16.36 11.58
N ARG A 119 11.23 -16.63 11.00
CA ARG A 119 12.38 -17.18 11.73
C ARG A 119 13.22 -16.12 12.44
N LEU A 120 13.50 -15.01 11.76
CA LEU A 120 14.44 -13.98 12.24
C LEU A 120 13.75 -12.83 12.97
N GLY A 121 12.44 -12.68 12.81
CA GLY A 121 11.69 -11.53 13.32
C GLY A 121 11.55 -10.43 12.27
N ARG A 122 10.69 -9.45 12.55
CA ARG A 122 10.30 -8.44 11.57
C ARG A 122 11.36 -7.34 11.48
N LYS A 123 11.87 -6.86 12.62
CA LYS A 123 12.94 -5.85 12.66
C LYS A 123 14.18 -6.33 11.91
N VAL A 124 14.64 -7.55 12.20
CA VAL A 124 15.84 -8.12 11.56
C VAL A 124 15.61 -8.30 10.06
N SER A 125 14.41 -8.71 9.65
CA SER A 125 14.07 -8.81 8.22
C SER A 125 14.12 -7.46 7.50
N ILE A 126 13.63 -6.38 8.15
CA ILE A 126 13.73 -5.01 7.61
C ILE A 126 15.20 -4.57 7.53
N MET A 127 16.05 -4.92 8.48
CA MET A 127 17.47 -4.61 8.39
C MET A 127 18.14 -5.34 7.23
N ILE A 128 17.90 -6.65 7.08
CA ILE A 128 18.48 -7.46 6.00
C ILE A 128 18.10 -6.88 4.63
N LEU A 129 16.81 -6.56 4.40
CA LEU A 129 16.39 -5.99 3.12
C LEU A 129 17.01 -4.61 2.85
N LEU A 130 17.25 -3.79 3.89
CA LEU A 130 17.90 -2.49 3.72
C LEU A 130 19.37 -2.64 3.33
N PHE A 131 20.08 -3.63 3.89
CA PHE A 131 21.42 -3.97 3.42
C PHE A 131 21.40 -4.47 1.96
N VAL A 132 20.41 -5.27 1.56
CA VAL A 132 20.26 -5.71 0.16
C VAL A 132 20.09 -4.51 -0.77
N TYR A 133 19.29 -3.51 -0.41
CA TYR A 133 19.21 -2.26 -1.18
C TYR A 133 20.53 -1.51 -1.21
N LEU A 134 21.24 -1.41 -0.09
CA LEU A 134 22.52 -0.71 -0.01
C LEU A 134 23.53 -1.31 -0.99
N PHE A 135 23.65 -2.65 -0.99
CA PHE A 135 24.46 -3.33 -1.99
C PHE A 135 23.98 -3.03 -3.41
N GLY A 136 22.67 -3.11 -3.67
CA GLY A 136 22.10 -2.78 -4.98
C GLY A 136 22.53 -1.39 -5.49
N TRP A 137 22.44 -0.36 -4.65
CA TRP A 137 22.88 0.99 -5.00
C TRP A 137 24.40 1.08 -5.20
N VAL A 138 25.20 0.42 -4.35
CA VAL A 138 26.66 0.38 -4.52
C VAL A 138 27.07 -0.26 -5.85
N PHE A 139 26.43 -1.36 -6.24
CA PHE A 139 26.66 -1.99 -7.54
C PHE A 139 26.26 -1.08 -8.72
N ILE A 140 25.16 -0.32 -8.59
CA ILE A 140 24.76 0.66 -9.61
C ILE A 140 25.79 1.78 -9.73
N MET A 141 26.26 2.35 -8.61
CA MET A 141 27.27 3.42 -8.62
C MET A 141 28.61 2.95 -9.20
N ALA A 142 29.03 1.72 -8.84
CA ALA A 142 30.27 1.12 -9.32
C ALA A 142 30.17 0.54 -10.75
N SER A 143 29.01 0.63 -11.40
CA SER A 143 28.80 -0.02 -12.70
C SER A 143 29.60 0.64 -13.82
N GLN A 144 30.32 -0.22 -14.54
CA GLN A 144 31.06 0.07 -15.78
C GLN A 144 30.62 -0.87 -16.93
N SER A 145 29.70 -1.79 -16.63
CA SER A 145 29.15 -2.79 -17.56
C SER A 145 27.66 -2.97 -17.28
N VAL A 146 26.90 -3.25 -18.33
CA VAL A 146 25.45 -3.51 -18.28
C VAL A 146 25.12 -4.65 -17.30
N VAL A 147 25.98 -5.67 -17.21
CA VAL A 147 25.79 -6.81 -16.31
C VAL A 147 25.83 -6.35 -14.85
N VAL A 148 26.81 -5.53 -14.47
CA VAL A 148 26.95 -5.00 -13.09
C VAL A 148 25.75 -4.12 -12.74
N LEU A 149 25.29 -3.31 -13.70
CA LEU A 149 24.09 -2.50 -13.55
C LEU A 149 22.84 -3.38 -13.30
N PHE A 150 22.68 -4.46 -14.06
CA PHE A 150 21.57 -5.41 -13.89
C PHE A 150 21.64 -6.17 -12.57
N VAL A 151 22.84 -6.54 -12.11
CA VAL A 151 23.03 -7.13 -10.77
C VAL A 151 22.60 -6.16 -9.68
N GLY A 152 23.03 -4.90 -9.75
CA GLY A 152 22.62 -3.87 -8.79
C GLY A 152 21.10 -3.66 -8.77
N ARG A 153 20.47 -3.57 -9.96
CA ARG A 153 19.01 -3.48 -10.11
C ARG A 153 18.28 -4.71 -9.58
N SER A 154 18.83 -5.91 -9.80
CA SER A 154 18.29 -7.17 -9.28
C SER A 154 18.26 -7.19 -7.76
N LEU A 155 19.32 -6.72 -7.10
CA LEU A 155 19.35 -6.58 -5.65
C LEU A 155 18.31 -5.57 -5.14
N CYS A 156 18.19 -4.41 -5.80
CA CYS A 156 17.12 -3.45 -5.48
C CYS A 156 15.71 -4.06 -5.63
N GLY A 157 15.50 -4.93 -6.64
CA GLY A 157 14.23 -5.65 -6.81
C GLY A 157 13.96 -6.65 -5.69
N ILE A 158 14.94 -7.47 -5.29
CA ILE A 158 14.80 -8.37 -4.14
C ILE A 158 14.44 -7.57 -2.87
N GLY A 159 15.12 -6.45 -2.63
CA GLY A 159 14.80 -5.52 -1.54
C GLY A 159 13.35 -5.02 -1.62
N PHE A 160 12.90 -4.63 -2.82
CA PHE A 160 11.53 -4.17 -3.08
C PHE A 160 10.47 -5.21 -2.73
N GLY A 161 10.64 -6.45 -3.21
CA GLY A 161 9.73 -7.55 -2.88
C GLY A 161 9.65 -7.84 -1.38
N CYS A 162 10.78 -7.79 -0.69
CA CYS A 162 10.82 -7.91 0.77
C CYS A 162 10.10 -6.73 1.45
N THR A 163 10.31 -5.49 1.03
CA THR A 163 9.67 -4.31 1.63
C THR A 163 8.15 -4.39 1.58
N ILE A 164 7.59 -4.68 0.41
CA ILE A 164 6.13 -4.71 0.21
C ILE A 164 5.44 -5.83 0.99
N THR A 165 6.19 -6.82 1.46
CA THR A 165 5.64 -7.94 2.25
C THR A 165 5.88 -7.76 3.75
N VAL A 166 7.10 -7.39 4.17
CA VAL A 166 7.46 -7.33 5.60
C VAL A 166 6.95 -6.07 6.28
N VAL A 167 7.07 -4.91 5.64
CA VAL A 167 6.76 -3.62 6.28
C VAL A 167 5.28 -3.47 6.64
N PRO A 168 4.31 -3.79 5.75
CA PRO A 168 2.90 -3.71 6.12
C PRO A 168 2.54 -4.62 7.31
N VAL A 169 3.14 -5.80 7.41
CA VAL A 169 2.92 -6.72 8.54
C VAL A 169 3.48 -6.14 9.82
N TYR A 170 4.71 -5.60 9.79
CA TYR A 170 5.30 -4.96 10.96
C TYR A 170 4.47 -3.77 11.43
N LEU A 171 4.06 -2.88 10.53
CA LEU A 171 3.20 -1.74 10.84
C LEU A 171 1.87 -2.19 11.48
N GLY A 172 1.25 -3.25 10.97
CA GLY A 172 0.02 -3.82 11.55
C GLY A 172 0.21 -4.44 12.95
N GLU A 173 1.40 -4.98 13.23
CA GLU A 173 1.73 -5.59 14.51
C GLU A 173 2.11 -4.56 15.59
N ILE A 174 2.82 -3.48 15.24
CA ILE A 174 3.15 -2.41 16.20
C ILE A 174 1.98 -1.43 16.41
N GLY A 175 1.10 -1.30 15.42
CA GLY A 175 -0.01 -0.34 15.42
C GLY A 175 -1.12 -0.72 16.39
N PRO A 176 -1.70 0.25 17.13
CA PRO A 176 -2.86 -0.02 17.95
C PRO A 176 -4.07 -0.37 17.06
N PRO A 177 -5.00 -1.21 17.55
CA PRO A 177 -6.08 -1.77 16.72
C PRO A 177 -6.92 -0.73 15.97
N TYR A 178 -7.08 0.47 16.53
CA TYR A 178 -7.93 1.52 15.98
C TYR A 178 -7.30 2.33 14.82
N ILE A 179 -5.98 2.26 14.60
CA ILE A 179 -5.32 2.93 13.45
C ILE A 179 -4.73 1.95 12.43
N ARG A 180 -4.94 0.63 12.60
CA ARG A 180 -4.33 -0.38 11.73
C ARG A 180 -4.62 -0.17 10.25
N GLY A 181 -5.84 0.25 9.89
CA GLY A 181 -6.20 0.58 8.51
C GLY A 181 -5.43 1.80 7.98
N SER A 182 -5.30 2.84 8.81
CA SER A 182 -4.57 4.07 8.49
C SER A 182 -3.08 3.84 8.24
N LEU A 183 -2.47 2.88 8.97
CA LEU A 183 -1.06 2.51 8.78
C LEU A 183 -0.78 1.87 7.42
N GLY A 184 -1.74 1.12 6.86
CA GLY A 184 -1.66 0.61 5.50
C GLY A 184 -1.68 1.73 4.45
N THR A 185 -2.43 2.81 4.70
CA THR A 185 -2.42 3.99 3.81
C THR A 185 -1.11 4.77 3.93
N LEU A 186 -0.56 4.90 5.14
CA LEU A 186 0.73 5.56 5.35
C LEU A 186 1.88 4.89 4.58
N PHE A 187 1.87 3.56 4.48
CA PHE A 187 2.80 2.82 3.63
C PHE A 187 2.77 3.27 2.16
N ASN A 188 1.56 3.46 1.60
CA ASN A 188 1.39 3.91 0.21
C ASN A 188 1.78 5.38 0.03
N ILE A 189 1.49 6.24 1.02
CA ILE A 189 1.93 7.64 1.02
C ILE A 189 3.46 7.72 1.00
N ALA A 190 4.12 6.95 1.86
CA ALA A 190 5.58 6.88 1.92
C ALA A 190 6.20 6.41 0.59
N MET A 191 5.60 5.41 -0.06
CA MET A 191 6.04 4.96 -1.38
C MET A 191 5.85 6.03 -2.47
N ALA A 192 4.70 6.72 -2.49
CA ALA A 192 4.46 7.83 -3.42
C ALA A 192 5.45 8.98 -3.21
N PHE A 193 5.79 9.29 -1.95
CA PHE A 193 6.82 10.28 -1.63
C PHE A 193 8.20 9.86 -2.16
N GLY A 194 8.57 8.58 -2.07
CA GLY A 194 9.81 8.08 -2.67
C GLY A 194 9.89 8.28 -4.19
N ILE A 195 8.78 8.05 -4.91
CA ILE A 195 8.70 8.31 -6.36
C ILE A 195 8.89 9.80 -6.65
N LEU A 196 8.23 10.68 -5.88
CA LEU A 196 8.36 12.12 -6.00
C LEU A 196 9.83 12.58 -5.80
N VAL A 197 10.51 12.04 -4.79
CA VAL A 197 11.93 12.34 -4.54
C VAL A 197 12.80 11.92 -5.73
N ALA A 198 12.56 10.74 -6.32
CA ALA A 198 13.29 10.28 -7.50
C ALA A 198 13.08 11.18 -8.72
N PHE A 199 11.85 11.62 -9.00
CA PHE A 199 11.57 12.54 -10.11
C PHE A 199 12.10 13.95 -9.86
N GLY A 200 12.05 14.43 -8.62
CA GLY A 200 12.59 15.74 -8.25
C GLY A 200 14.10 15.82 -8.43
N PHE A 201 14.83 14.84 -7.91
CA PHE A 201 16.29 14.80 -8.07
C PHE A 201 16.75 14.33 -9.44
N GLY A 202 15.93 13.55 -10.15
CA GLY A 202 16.21 13.14 -11.54
C GLY A 202 16.23 14.28 -12.55
N ALA A 203 15.77 15.48 -12.17
CA ALA A 203 15.94 16.70 -12.97
C ALA A 203 17.32 17.35 -12.81
N ALA A 204 18.02 17.08 -11.70
CA ALA A 204 19.27 17.74 -11.34
C ALA A 204 20.49 16.82 -11.46
N PHE A 205 20.29 15.51 -11.34
CA PHE A 205 21.37 14.52 -11.29
C PHE A 205 21.23 13.45 -12.37
N GLN A 206 22.35 13.08 -12.96
CA GLN A 206 22.48 11.91 -13.83
C GLN A 206 22.27 10.61 -13.04
N TRP A 207 22.10 9.49 -13.75
CA TRP A 207 21.77 8.18 -13.17
C TRP A 207 22.68 7.76 -12.00
N LYS A 208 24.00 8.00 -12.06
CA LYS A 208 24.93 7.71 -10.93
C LYS A 208 24.69 8.61 -9.71
N GLY A 209 24.55 9.92 -9.90
CA GLY A 209 24.27 10.85 -8.81
C GLY A 209 22.90 10.59 -8.17
N LEU A 210 21.92 10.17 -8.97
CA LEU A 210 20.62 9.75 -8.46
C LEU A 210 20.72 8.46 -7.63
N ALA A 211 21.62 7.54 -8.00
CA ALA A 211 21.90 6.34 -7.21
C ALA A 211 22.57 6.65 -5.86
N GLU A 212 23.42 7.67 -5.78
CA GLU A 212 24.02 8.15 -4.51
C GLU A 212 22.96 8.66 -3.53
N ILE A 213 21.96 9.39 -4.03
CA ILE A 213 20.81 9.84 -3.23
C ILE A 213 20.02 8.64 -2.72
N GLY A 214 19.74 7.67 -3.60
CA GLY A 214 19.09 6.40 -3.22
C GLY A 214 19.83 5.66 -2.11
N GLY A 215 21.16 5.52 -2.26
CA GLY A 215 22.02 4.91 -1.24
C GLY A 215 22.02 5.68 0.08
N SER A 216 21.99 7.01 0.03
CA SER A 216 21.94 7.87 1.23
C SER A 216 20.65 7.71 2.02
N ILE A 217 19.50 7.62 1.34
CA ILE A 217 18.19 7.35 1.98
C ILE A 217 18.21 5.98 2.65
N VAL A 218 18.83 4.97 2.03
CA VAL A 218 18.98 3.63 2.61
C VAL A 218 19.85 3.65 3.86
N CYS A 219 20.99 4.35 3.84
CA CYS A 219 21.86 4.51 5.01
C CYS A 219 21.11 5.13 6.19
N LEU A 220 20.31 6.18 5.93
CA LEU A 220 19.45 6.79 6.94
C LEU A 220 18.42 5.79 7.48
N ALA A 221 17.76 5.03 6.60
CA ALA A 221 16.79 4.00 6.99
C ALA A 221 17.42 2.90 7.88
N ILE A 222 18.63 2.46 7.57
CA ILE A 222 19.38 1.48 8.37
C ILE A 222 19.65 2.03 9.77
N PHE A 223 20.14 3.28 9.86
CA PHE A 223 20.39 3.94 11.14
C PHE A 223 19.11 4.03 11.99
N CYS A 224 18.01 4.48 11.38
CA CYS A 224 16.70 4.57 12.04
C CYS A 224 16.16 3.21 12.49
N CYS A 225 16.45 2.12 11.77
CA CYS A 225 16.03 0.78 12.15
C CYS A 225 16.72 0.24 13.41
N PHE A 226 17.82 0.81 13.88
CA PHE A 226 18.39 0.40 15.17
C PHE A 226 17.49 0.80 16.35
N VAL A 227 16.78 1.93 16.23
CA VAL A 227 15.95 2.53 17.28
C VAL A 227 14.62 1.81 17.48
N ILE A 228 14.07 1.21 16.42
CA ILE A 228 12.74 0.56 16.49
C ILE A 228 12.78 -0.75 17.30
N PRO A 229 11.72 -1.11 18.02
CA PRO A 229 11.63 -2.38 18.75
C PRO A 229 11.28 -3.55 17.82
N GLU A 230 11.53 -4.78 18.24
CA GLU A 230 10.97 -5.95 17.54
C GLU A 230 9.47 -6.08 17.80
N SER A 231 8.74 -6.70 16.88
CA SER A 231 7.30 -6.91 16.98
C SER A 231 6.92 -7.64 18.28
N PRO A 232 6.03 -7.07 19.10
CA PRO A 232 5.63 -7.69 20.36
C PRO A 232 4.89 -9.01 20.14
N TYR A 233 4.08 -9.13 19.08
CA TYR A 233 3.33 -10.35 18.78
C TYR A 233 4.23 -11.48 18.30
N TRP A 234 5.29 -11.18 17.54
CA TRP A 234 6.27 -12.19 17.16
C TRP A 234 7.04 -12.74 18.36
N LEU A 235 7.43 -11.87 19.29
CA LEU A 235 8.10 -12.28 20.54
C LEU A 235 7.20 -13.19 21.38
N LEU A 236 5.90 -12.88 21.48
CA LEU A 236 4.92 -13.75 22.13
C LEU A 236 4.78 -15.11 21.42
N LYS A 237 4.72 -15.13 20.08
CA LYS A 237 4.66 -16.38 19.29
C LYS A 237 5.89 -17.26 19.54
N ARG A 238 7.06 -16.66 19.78
CA ARG A 238 8.31 -17.37 20.11
C ARG A 238 8.40 -17.80 21.58
N GLY A 239 7.50 -17.35 22.44
CA GLY A 239 7.53 -17.60 23.89
C GLY A 239 8.40 -16.64 24.69
N ASP A 240 8.95 -15.58 24.07
CA ASP A 240 9.73 -14.55 24.77
C ASP A 240 8.82 -13.43 25.32
N GLU A 241 8.23 -13.71 26.49
CA GLU A 241 7.34 -12.76 27.17
C GLU A 241 8.06 -11.50 27.68
N GLN A 242 9.33 -11.65 28.10
CA GLN A 242 10.08 -10.52 28.63
C GLN A 242 10.43 -9.55 27.50
N GLY A 243 10.86 -10.06 26.35
CA GLY A 243 11.06 -9.27 25.14
C GLY A 243 9.77 -8.58 24.70
N ALA A 244 8.65 -9.31 24.65
CA ALA A 244 7.36 -8.75 24.27
C ALA A 244 6.94 -7.59 25.21
N LEU A 245 7.13 -7.77 26.52
CA LEU A 245 6.85 -6.73 27.51
C LEU A 245 7.72 -5.48 27.32
N ARG A 246 9.01 -5.65 26.98
CA ARG A 246 9.91 -4.54 26.64
C ARG A 246 9.45 -3.79 25.40
N SER A 247 9.09 -4.50 24.33
CA SER A 247 8.56 -3.89 23.09
C SER A 247 7.26 -3.14 23.35
N PHE A 248 6.31 -3.72 24.09
CA PHE A 248 5.07 -3.03 24.46
C PHE A 248 5.32 -1.81 25.33
N LYS A 249 6.25 -1.90 26.29
CA LYS A 249 6.63 -0.77 27.15
C LYS A 249 7.27 0.36 26.34
N PHE A 250 8.07 0.03 25.32
CA PHE A 250 8.64 1.03 24.42
C PHE A 250 7.55 1.72 23.59
N LEU A 251 6.64 0.96 22.98
CA LEU A 251 5.62 1.50 22.07
C LEU A 251 4.52 2.31 22.79
N TYR A 252 4.09 1.87 23.97
CA TYR A 252 2.88 2.39 24.65
C TYR A 252 3.14 2.89 26.08
N GLY A 253 4.40 3.17 26.43
CA GLY A 253 4.91 3.38 27.78
C GLY A 253 3.97 4.03 28.79
N GLY A 254 3.51 3.25 29.78
CA GLY A 254 2.79 3.74 30.96
C GLY A 254 2.62 2.64 32.01
N LYS A 255 2.86 2.96 33.31
CA LYS A 255 2.70 1.99 34.43
C LYS A 255 1.27 1.44 34.52
N LYS A 256 0.26 2.28 34.25
CA LYS A 256 -1.17 1.92 34.22
C LYS A 256 -1.53 1.01 33.03
N TYR A 257 -0.76 1.07 31.95
CA TYR A 257 -0.95 0.27 30.74
C TYR A 257 -0.25 -1.09 30.83
N LEU A 258 0.73 -1.26 31.74
CA LEU A 258 1.45 -2.52 31.92
C LEU A 258 0.53 -3.67 32.36
N SER A 259 -0.47 -3.38 33.20
CA SER A 259 -1.50 -4.34 33.58
C SER A 259 -2.41 -4.70 32.39
N ALA A 260 -2.79 -3.71 31.57
CA ALA A 260 -3.54 -3.94 30.34
C ALA A 260 -2.74 -4.74 29.29
N ILE A 261 -1.42 -4.51 29.18
CA ILE A 261 -0.50 -5.26 28.33
C ILE A 261 -0.41 -6.71 28.82
N ARG A 262 -0.20 -6.94 30.11
CA ARG A 262 -0.19 -8.29 30.70
C ARG A 262 -1.51 -9.00 30.45
N LYS A 263 -2.64 -8.30 30.59
CA LYS A 263 -3.96 -8.85 30.26
C LYS A 263 -4.05 -9.26 28.79
N ARG A 264 -3.59 -8.44 27.84
CA ARG A 264 -3.52 -8.82 26.41
C ARG A 264 -2.60 -10.02 26.14
N ILE A 265 -1.48 -10.14 26.85
CA ILE A 265 -0.59 -11.30 26.75
C ILE A 265 -1.31 -12.57 27.22
N ILE A 266 -2.02 -12.49 28.35
CA ILE A 266 -2.82 -13.59 28.88
C ILE A 266 -3.95 -13.94 27.90
N GLU A 267 -4.69 -12.94 27.40
CA GLU A 267 -5.75 -13.12 26.39
C GLU A 267 -5.23 -13.77 25.11
N TYR A 268 -4.05 -13.37 24.62
CA TYR A 268 -3.41 -13.98 23.44
C TYR A 268 -3.05 -15.45 23.67
N LYS A 269 -2.59 -15.79 24.89
CA LYS A 269 -2.26 -17.17 25.28
C LYS A 269 -3.50 -18.03 25.54
N SER A 270 -4.55 -17.44 26.11
CA SER A 270 -5.81 -18.13 26.44
C SER A 270 -6.75 -18.23 25.24
N ALA A 271 -6.54 -17.40 24.20
CA ALA A 271 -7.22 -17.59 22.94
C ALA A 271 -6.90 -19.00 22.43
N PRO A 272 -7.91 -19.80 22.02
CA PRO A 272 -7.66 -21.10 21.45
C PRO A 272 -6.69 -20.88 20.29
N VAL A 273 -5.47 -21.42 20.45
CA VAL A 273 -4.47 -21.40 19.38
C VAL A 273 -5.16 -22.08 18.22
N GLN A 274 -5.64 -21.30 17.25
CA GLN A 274 -6.07 -21.90 15.99
C GLN A 274 -4.83 -22.65 15.53
N PRO A 275 -4.88 -23.99 15.46
CA PRO A 275 -3.72 -24.76 15.04
C PRO A 275 -3.30 -24.13 13.72
N SER A 276 -2.04 -23.68 13.63
CA SER A 276 -1.47 -23.31 12.35
C SER A 276 -1.68 -24.53 11.47
N MET A 277 -2.71 -24.50 10.61
CA MET A 277 -3.07 -25.67 9.83
C MET A 277 -1.80 -26.04 9.09
N LYS A 278 -1.30 -27.25 9.32
CA LYS A 278 -0.26 -27.80 8.47
C LYS A 278 -0.77 -27.62 7.05
N PHE A 279 0.01 -26.91 6.25
CA PHE A 279 -0.38 -26.49 4.91
C PHE A 279 -0.68 -27.75 4.08
N SER A 280 -1.95 -28.15 4.03
CA SER A 280 -2.41 -29.27 3.21
C SER A 280 -3.01 -28.67 1.96
N ILE A 281 -2.55 -29.15 0.80
CA ILE A 281 -3.04 -28.72 -0.53
C ILE A 281 -4.57 -28.89 -0.62
N GLU A 282 -5.13 -29.87 0.09
CA GLU A 282 -6.56 -30.13 0.18
C GLU A 282 -7.35 -28.99 0.86
N SER A 283 -6.73 -28.26 1.79
CA SER A 283 -7.37 -27.10 2.44
C SER A 283 -7.48 -25.88 1.51
N ILE A 284 -6.61 -25.78 0.49
CA ILE A 284 -6.60 -24.67 -0.48
C ILE A 284 -7.82 -24.75 -1.41
N CYS A 285 -8.29 -25.96 -1.72
CA CYS A 285 -9.43 -26.19 -2.62
C CYS A 285 -10.78 -25.79 -2.01
N ARG A 286 -10.85 -25.39 -0.73
CA ARG A 286 -12.11 -24.97 -0.11
C ARG A 286 -12.50 -23.56 -0.56
N PRO A 287 -13.80 -23.30 -0.91
CA PRO A 287 -14.29 -21.98 -1.33
C PRO A 287 -13.97 -20.83 -0.39
N HIS A 288 -13.97 -21.10 0.91
CA HIS A 288 -13.59 -20.15 1.95
C HIS A 288 -12.12 -19.67 1.81
N PHE A 289 -11.23 -20.51 1.25
CA PHE A 289 -9.81 -20.22 1.13
C PHE A 289 -9.46 -19.55 -0.21
N TYR A 290 -9.86 -20.15 -1.34
CA TYR A 290 -9.42 -19.65 -2.64
C TYR A 290 -10.19 -18.42 -3.11
N LYS A 291 -11.45 -18.19 -2.69
CA LYS A 291 -12.22 -17.01 -3.14
C LYS A 291 -11.59 -15.69 -2.68
N PRO A 292 -11.24 -15.49 -1.38
CA PRO A 292 -10.50 -14.31 -0.92
C PRO A 292 -9.19 -14.11 -1.68
N ILE A 293 -8.39 -15.16 -1.84
CA ILE A 293 -7.09 -15.09 -2.53
C ILE A 293 -7.29 -14.69 -3.99
N CYS A 294 -8.25 -15.31 -4.69
CA CYS A 294 -8.55 -15.01 -6.08
C CYS A 294 -8.97 -13.54 -6.26
N ILE A 295 -9.81 -13.00 -5.38
CA ILE A 295 -10.20 -11.58 -5.43
C ILE A 295 -8.98 -10.67 -5.31
N VAL A 296 -8.09 -10.94 -4.36
CA VAL A 296 -6.90 -10.10 -4.11
C VAL A 296 -5.88 -10.24 -5.25
N VAL A 297 -5.67 -11.45 -5.77
CA VAL A 297 -4.79 -11.74 -6.92
C VAL A 297 -5.30 -11.03 -8.18
N CYS A 298 -6.60 -11.12 -8.47
CA CYS A 298 -7.22 -10.41 -9.59
C CYS A 298 -7.08 -8.89 -9.42
N LEU A 299 -7.29 -8.36 -8.22
CA LEU A 299 -7.15 -6.94 -7.94
C LEU A 299 -5.72 -6.43 -8.20
N HIS A 300 -4.69 -7.15 -7.75
CA HIS A 300 -3.29 -6.80 -8.06
C HIS A 300 -2.95 -6.94 -9.54
N SER A 301 -3.54 -7.90 -10.23
CA SER A 301 -3.36 -8.04 -11.68
C SER A 301 -3.93 -6.81 -12.40
N PHE A 302 -5.19 -6.43 -12.11
CA PHE A 302 -5.82 -5.24 -12.67
C PHE A 302 -5.04 -3.96 -12.34
N GLN A 303 -4.53 -3.83 -11.12
CA GLN A 303 -3.70 -2.70 -10.71
C GLN A 303 -2.56 -2.43 -11.70
N HIS A 304 -1.86 -3.47 -12.17
CA HIS A 304 -0.74 -3.31 -13.10
C HIS A 304 -1.15 -3.25 -14.56
N PHE A 305 -2.10 -4.09 -14.99
CA PHE A 305 -2.56 -4.12 -16.38
C PHE A 305 -3.37 -2.87 -16.78
N THR A 306 -3.69 -1.97 -15.84
CA THR A 306 -4.21 -0.62 -16.16
C THR A 306 -3.14 0.33 -16.72
N GLY A 307 -1.85 -0.06 -16.70
CA GLY A 307 -0.76 0.70 -17.33
C GLY A 307 0.03 1.63 -16.40
N ILE A 308 -0.18 1.57 -15.08
CA ILE A 308 0.52 2.44 -14.11
C ILE A 308 2.05 2.38 -14.26
N ASN A 309 2.63 1.17 -14.37
CA ASN A 309 4.08 1.05 -14.48
C ASN A 309 4.60 1.55 -15.82
N ALA A 310 3.82 1.45 -16.90
CA ALA A 310 4.21 2.00 -18.19
C ALA A 310 4.33 3.53 -18.10
N ILE A 311 3.35 4.18 -17.46
CA ILE A 311 3.38 5.63 -17.23
C ILE A 311 4.55 6.01 -16.31
N VAL A 312 4.73 5.33 -15.17
CA VAL A 312 5.78 5.70 -14.20
C VAL A 312 7.20 5.45 -14.73
N PHE A 313 7.44 4.32 -15.40
CA PHE A 313 8.77 3.94 -15.89
C PHE A 313 9.15 4.63 -17.19
N TYR A 314 8.18 4.95 -18.05
CA TYR A 314 8.44 5.60 -19.34
C TYR A 314 7.91 7.04 -19.39
N ALA A 315 7.62 7.67 -18.24
CA ALA A 315 7.10 9.04 -18.17
C ALA A 315 7.92 10.02 -19.03
N HIS A 316 9.24 10.00 -18.87
CA HIS A 316 10.15 10.86 -19.64
C HIS A 316 10.00 10.65 -21.14
N SER A 317 10.14 9.41 -21.60
CA SER A 317 10.03 9.03 -23.01
C SER A 317 8.66 9.39 -23.60
N ILE A 318 7.57 9.23 -22.84
CA ILE A 318 6.22 9.61 -23.26
C ILE A 318 6.12 11.12 -23.46
N PHE A 319 6.61 11.94 -22.52
CA PHE A 319 6.53 13.40 -22.61
C PHE A 319 7.51 14.02 -23.61
N LYS A 320 8.67 13.37 -23.83
CA LYS A 320 9.60 13.70 -24.91
C LYS A 320 8.93 13.49 -26.27
N THR A 321 8.28 12.34 -26.46
CA THR A 321 7.50 12.04 -27.67
C THR A 321 6.32 13.00 -27.85
N ALA A 322 5.75 13.51 -26.74
CA ALA A 322 4.69 14.52 -26.77
C ALA A 322 5.19 15.94 -27.13
N GLY A 323 6.50 16.17 -27.29
CA GLY A 323 7.04 17.44 -27.73
C GLY A 323 7.27 18.49 -26.63
N PHE A 324 7.34 18.09 -25.36
CA PHE A 324 7.75 19.02 -24.29
C PHE A 324 9.27 19.24 -24.34
N LYS A 325 9.71 20.50 -24.45
CA LYS A 325 11.14 20.88 -24.41
C LYS A 325 11.81 20.55 -23.06
N ASN A 326 11.05 20.63 -21.96
CA ASN A 326 11.49 20.29 -20.60
C ASN A 326 10.78 19.02 -20.11
N GLU A 327 11.35 17.85 -20.38
CA GLU A 327 10.82 16.52 -20.06
C GLU A 327 10.76 16.20 -18.54
N HIS A 328 11.61 16.85 -17.74
CA HIS A 328 11.63 16.70 -16.29
C HIS A 328 10.42 17.30 -15.57
N LEU A 329 9.88 18.43 -16.05
CA LEU A 329 8.78 19.13 -15.39
C LEU A 329 7.47 18.31 -15.42
N PRO A 330 7.02 17.76 -16.56
CA PRO A 330 5.89 16.81 -16.62
C PRO A 330 6.05 15.60 -15.70
N SER A 331 7.25 14.99 -15.67
CA SER A 331 7.53 13.82 -14.83
C SER A 331 7.44 14.17 -13.33
N LEU A 332 7.95 15.33 -12.94
CA LEU A 332 7.82 15.85 -11.57
C LEU A 332 6.36 16.10 -11.19
N LEU A 333 5.56 16.68 -12.10
CA LEU A 333 4.12 16.90 -11.87
C LEU A 333 3.38 15.57 -11.64
N VAL A 334 3.69 14.52 -12.39
CA VAL A 334 3.15 13.16 -12.19
C VAL A 334 3.42 12.66 -10.76
N GLY A 335 4.67 12.78 -10.28
CA GLY A 335 5.04 12.40 -8.92
C GLY A 335 4.34 13.24 -7.84
N MET A 336 4.22 14.55 -8.07
CA MET A 336 3.55 15.47 -7.14
C MET A 336 2.06 15.16 -7.03
N THR A 337 1.37 14.98 -8.17
CA THR A 337 -0.04 14.61 -8.19
C THR A 337 -0.28 13.30 -7.45
N GLN A 338 0.57 12.30 -7.66
CA GLN A 338 0.46 11.02 -6.95
C GLN A 338 0.60 11.20 -5.44
N ALA A 339 1.62 11.93 -4.97
CA ALA A 339 1.85 12.15 -3.54
C ALA A 339 0.72 12.94 -2.87
N VAL A 340 0.27 14.04 -3.50
CA VAL A 340 -0.79 14.91 -2.97
C VAL A 340 -2.12 14.16 -2.91
N VAL A 341 -2.52 13.48 -3.98
CA VAL A 341 -3.80 12.75 -4.01
C VAL A 341 -3.78 11.57 -3.05
N MET A 342 -2.65 10.86 -2.93
CA MET A 342 -2.52 9.75 -1.98
C MET A 342 -2.70 10.22 -0.52
N PHE A 343 -2.21 11.40 -0.17
CA PHE A 343 -2.41 11.99 1.16
C PHE A 343 -3.91 12.16 1.50
N PHE A 344 -4.70 12.68 0.56
CA PHE A 344 -6.15 12.85 0.75
C PHE A 344 -6.95 11.55 0.60
N THR A 345 -6.36 10.53 -0.03
CA THR A 345 -7.05 9.27 -0.32
C THR A 345 -7.51 8.55 0.94
N MET A 346 -6.76 8.64 2.05
CA MET A 346 -7.16 8.01 3.31
C MET A 346 -8.57 8.47 3.76
N HIS A 347 -8.78 9.79 3.78
CA HIS A 347 -10.06 10.39 4.15
C HIS A 347 -11.17 10.02 3.16
N LEU A 348 -10.82 9.94 1.88
CA LEU A 348 -11.77 9.64 0.82
C LEU A 348 -12.24 8.17 0.86
N VAL A 349 -11.32 7.22 1.05
CA VAL A 349 -11.63 5.78 1.15
C VAL A 349 -12.47 5.48 2.39
N GLU A 350 -12.17 6.15 3.51
CA GLU A 350 -12.97 6.04 4.73
C GLU A 350 -14.39 6.59 4.55
N LYS A 351 -14.59 7.62 3.71
CA LYS A 351 -15.92 8.22 3.45
C LYS A 351 -16.73 7.52 2.35
N LEU A 352 -16.10 7.11 1.25
CA LEU A 352 -16.78 6.50 0.11
C LEU A 352 -17.02 4.99 0.31
N GLY A 353 -16.19 4.33 1.12
CA GLY A 353 -16.10 2.87 1.13
C GLY A 353 -15.16 2.34 0.05
N ARG A 354 -14.69 1.12 0.25
CA ARG A 354 -13.57 0.56 -0.51
C ARG A 354 -14.05 0.15 -1.90
N LYS A 355 -15.22 -0.47 -1.99
CA LYS A 355 -15.79 -0.90 -3.27
C LYS A 355 -16.08 0.28 -4.20
N LYS A 356 -16.73 1.33 -3.68
CA LYS A 356 -17.08 2.51 -4.47
C LYS A 356 -15.87 3.32 -4.91
N SER A 357 -14.89 3.49 -4.02
CA SER A 357 -13.63 4.14 -4.35
C SER A 357 -12.85 3.38 -5.44
N LEU A 358 -12.82 2.04 -5.36
CA LEU A 358 -12.21 1.21 -6.40
C LEU A 358 -12.90 1.38 -7.75
N MET A 359 -14.23 1.37 -7.80
CA MET A 359 -14.99 1.59 -9.03
C MET A 359 -14.77 2.98 -9.63
N LEU A 360 -14.75 4.02 -8.79
CA LEU A 360 -14.49 5.39 -9.23
C LEU A 360 -13.08 5.52 -9.82
N SER A 361 -12.10 4.92 -9.14
CA SER A 361 -10.71 4.88 -9.57
C SER A 361 -10.55 4.18 -10.92
N SER A 362 -11.08 2.96 -11.08
CA SER A 362 -10.93 2.19 -12.31
C SER A 362 -11.67 2.81 -13.50
N LEU A 363 -12.85 3.42 -13.27
CA LEU A 363 -13.58 4.12 -14.31
C LEU A 363 -12.85 5.41 -14.75
N GLY A 364 -12.36 6.19 -13.79
CA GLY A 364 -11.59 7.40 -14.09
C GLY A 364 -10.30 7.08 -14.84
N VAL A 365 -9.59 6.03 -14.44
CA VAL A 365 -8.41 5.52 -15.15
C VAL A 365 -8.75 5.06 -16.58
N ALA A 366 -9.88 4.39 -16.80
CA ALA A 366 -10.32 4.01 -18.14
C ALA A 366 -10.52 5.22 -19.05
N ILE A 367 -11.23 6.25 -18.56
CA ILE A 367 -11.47 7.49 -19.31
C ILE A 367 -10.14 8.18 -19.64
N CYS A 368 -9.22 8.28 -18.67
CA CYS A 368 -7.93 8.94 -18.88
C CYS A 368 -7.06 8.20 -19.91
N ASN A 369 -7.01 6.86 -19.85
CA ASN A 369 -6.29 6.05 -20.83
C ASN A 369 -6.90 6.14 -22.23
N ALA A 370 -8.23 6.19 -22.34
CA ALA A 370 -8.92 6.39 -23.62
C ALA A 370 -8.56 7.76 -24.22
N THR A 371 -8.61 8.83 -23.42
CA THR A 371 -8.25 10.19 -23.83
C THR A 371 -6.78 10.29 -24.21
N LEU A 372 -5.87 9.71 -23.43
CA LEU A 372 -4.44 9.69 -23.73
C LEU A 372 -4.16 8.95 -25.04
N GLY A 373 -4.78 7.78 -25.25
CA GLY A 373 -4.68 7.04 -26.52
C GLY A 373 -5.20 7.84 -27.71
N ALA A 374 -6.36 8.49 -27.58
CA ALA A 374 -6.92 9.34 -28.64
C ALA A 374 -6.02 10.54 -28.97
N CYS A 375 -5.41 11.14 -27.95
CA CYS A 375 -4.47 12.24 -28.10
C CYS A 375 -3.20 11.81 -28.85
N LEU A 376 -2.58 10.69 -28.44
CA LEU A 376 -1.39 10.13 -29.11
C LEU A 376 -1.69 9.72 -30.56
N PHE A 377 -2.90 9.22 -30.84
CA PHE A 377 -3.33 8.93 -32.21
C PHE A 377 -3.40 10.19 -33.08
N HIS A 378 -3.96 11.28 -32.55
CA HIS A 378 -4.03 12.55 -33.27
C HIS A 378 -2.63 13.12 -33.55
N MET A 379 -1.72 13.04 -32.58
CA MET A 379 -0.33 13.47 -32.75
C MET A 379 0.41 12.62 -33.79
N SER A 380 0.23 11.30 -33.75
CA SER A 380 0.82 10.40 -34.75
C SER A 380 0.32 10.71 -36.16
N LYS A 381 -0.95 11.07 -36.32
CA LYS A 381 -1.52 11.44 -37.62
C LYS A 381 -0.99 12.78 -38.13
N GLN A 382 -0.78 13.75 -37.25
CA GLN A 382 -0.17 15.04 -37.62
C GLN A 382 1.27 14.86 -38.09
N ASN A 383 2.08 14.09 -37.36
CA ASN A 383 3.47 13.82 -37.75
C ASN A 383 3.56 13.12 -39.11
N PHE A 384 2.69 12.12 -39.35
CA PHE A 384 2.63 11.44 -40.65
C PHE A 384 2.24 12.38 -41.79
N ASN A 385 1.28 13.30 -41.57
CA ASN A 385 0.88 14.28 -42.57
C ASN A 385 1.97 15.33 -42.84
N GLU A 386 2.73 15.72 -41.82
CA GLU A 386 3.89 16.61 -41.96
C GLU A 386 5.02 15.94 -42.76
N GLU A 387 5.36 14.67 -42.47
CA GLU A 387 6.36 13.93 -43.24
C GLU A 387 5.93 13.71 -44.70
N LEU A 388 4.65 13.44 -44.92
CA LEU A 388 4.11 13.29 -46.28
C LEU A 388 4.15 14.62 -47.05
N SER A 389 3.82 15.75 -46.43
CA SER A 389 3.92 17.07 -47.06
C SER A 389 5.36 17.55 -47.26
N ALA A 390 6.29 17.15 -46.39
CA ALA A 390 7.73 17.37 -46.57
C ALA A 390 8.30 16.56 -47.75
N ASN A 391 7.87 15.31 -47.91
CA ASN A 391 8.27 14.46 -49.04
C ASN A 391 7.69 14.97 -50.38
N PHE A 392 6.47 15.52 -50.37
CA PHE A 392 5.88 16.13 -51.56
C PHE A 392 6.47 17.51 -51.90
N SER A 393 6.93 18.29 -50.92
CA SER A 393 7.56 19.61 -51.17
C SER A 393 9.02 19.52 -51.64
N MET A 394 9.71 18.41 -51.38
CA MET A 394 11.03 18.09 -51.97
C MET A 394 10.99 17.92 -53.49
N GLU A 395 9.82 17.65 -54.08
CA GLU A 395 9.66 17.54 -55.54
C GLU A 395 9.35 18.89 -56.23
N SER A 396 9.20 20.00 -55.48
CA SER A 396 8.81 21.30 -56.04
C SER A 396 9.58 22.56 -55.57
N ALA A 397 10.69 22.45 -54.84
CA ALA A 397 11.35 23.65 -54.28
C ALA A 397 12.84 23.77 -54.64
N ASN A 398 13.08 24.28 -55.85
CA ASN A 398 14.30 25.01 -56.20
C ASN A 398 14.14 26.53 -55.93
N ALA A 399 13.38 26.91 -54.90
CA ALA A 399 13.12 28.30 -54.56
C ALA A 399 13.52 28.56 -53.11
N THR A 400 14.54 29.41 -52.97
CA THR A 400 15.08 30.08 -51.78
C THR A 400 14.20 30.03 -50.53
N VAL A 401 14.64 29.27 -49.52
CA VAL A 401 14.11 29.32 -48.15
C VAL A 401 15.09 30.12 -47.30
N GLU A 402 14.79 31.41 -47.10
CA GLU A 402 15.33 32.14 -45.96
C GLU A 402 14.72 31.59 -44.68
N GLY A 403 15.61 31.28 -43.73
CA GLY A 403 15.25 30.70 -42.46
C GLY A 403 14.44 31.65 -41.58
N THR A 404 13.31 31.15 -41.12
CA THR A 404 12.85 31.38 -39.75
C THR A 404 12.12 30.11 -39.34
N SER A 405 12.77 29.30 -38.49
CA SER A 405 12.09 28.20 -37.81
C SER A 405 10.91 28.78 -37.04
N PRO A 406 9.64 28.40 -37.32
CA PRO A 406 8.57 28.83 -36.46
C PRO A 406 8.82 28.18 -35.10
N ASP A 407 8.88 29.00 -34.05
CA ASP A 407 8.71 28.57 -32.67
C ASP A 407 7.42 27.74 -32.64
N ARG A 408 7.54 26.40 -32.70
CA ARG A 408 6.39 25.52 -32.51
C ARG A 408 6.00 25.65 -31.05
N ASP A 409 4.97 26.46 -30.79
CA ASP A 409 4.19 26.40 -29.57
C ASP A 409 3.93 24.92 -29.24
N THR A 410 4.17 24.51 -28.00
CA THR A 410 3.89 23.14 -27.57
C THR A 410 2.46 22.78 -27.99
N PRO A 411 2.25 21.73 -28.80
CA PRO A 411 0.95 21.49 -29.40
C PRO A 411 -0.09 21.27 -28.29
N VAL A 412 -1.31 21.79 -28.47
CA VAL A 412 -2.42 21.63 -27.50
C VAL A 412 -2.61 20.16 -27.08
N ALA A 413 -2.32 19.24 -27.99
CA ALA A 413 -2.30 17.80 -27.73
C ALA A 413 -1.31 17.40 -26.60
N ALA A 414 -0.12 17.99 -26.53
CA ALA A 414 0.85 17.72 -25.47
C ALA A 414 0.29 18.06 -24.07
N TRP A 415 -0.39 19.21 -23.95
CA TRP A 415 -1.05 19.62 -22.70
C TRP A 415 -2.23 18.73 -22.34
N ILE A 416 -2.98 18.22 -23.32
CA ILE A 416 -4.04 17.23 -23.11
C ILE A 416 -3.45 15.89 -22.63
N ALA A 417 -2.34 15.43 -23.23
CA ALA A 417 -1.64 14.21 -22.82
C ALA A 417 -1.11 14.32 -21.39
N LEU A 418 -0.51 15.46 -21.03
CA LEU A 418 -0.09 15.76 -19.66
C LEU A 418 -1.28 15.75 -18.70
N SER A 419 -2.33 16.50 -19.00
CA SER A 419 -3.53 16.60 -18.16
C SER A 419 -4.19 15.23 -17.95
N SER A 420 -4.29 14.41 -19.00
CA SER A 420 -4.83 13.06 -18.94
C SER A 420 -3.96 12.14 -18.08
N THR A 421 -2.64 12.28 -18.15
CA THR A 421 -1.70 11.52 -17.32
C THR A 421 -1.79 11.93 -15.85
N LEU A 422 -1.88 13.24 -15.55
CA LEU A 422 -2.05 13.72 -14.18
C LEU A 422 -3.38 13.25 -13.58
N LEU A 423 -4.48 13.32 -14.34
CA LEU A 423 -5.78 12.79 -13.93
C LEU A 423 -5.75 11.27 -13.74
N PHE A 424 -5.05 10.53 -14.62
CA PHE A 424 -4.82 9.10 -14.45
C PHE A 424 -4.16 8.83 -13.10
N MET A 425 -3.07 9.54 -12.76
CA MET A 425 -2.37 9.36 -11.48
C MET A 425 -3.27 9.68 -10.28
N ALA A 426 -4.09 10.73 -10.39
CA ALA A 426 -5.06 11.08 -9.36
C ALA A 426 -6.10 9.97 -9.15
N PHE A 427 -6.75 9.51 -10.22
CA PHE A 427 -7.74 8.44 -10.14
C PHE A 427 -7.13 7.13 -9.66
N PHE A 428 -5.93 6.78 -10.11
CA PHE A 428 -5.22 5.59 -9.65
C PHE A 428 -4.92 5.66 -8.14
N ALA A 429 -4.45 6.81 -7.66
CA ALA A 429 -4.14 7.03 -6.25
C ALA A 429 -5.39 6.91 -5.35
N ILE A 430 -6.57 7.31 -5.83
CA ILE A 430 -7.83 7.25 -5.06
C ILE A 430 -8.25 5.82 -4.68
N GLY A 431 -7.93 4.81 -5.50
CA GLY A 431 -8.49 3.46 -5.31
C GLY A 431 -7.56 2.31 -5.69
N LEU A 432 -7.30 2.12 -6.98
CA LEU A 432 -6.51 0.99 -7.51
C LEU A 432 -5.14 0.85 -6.83
N GLY A 433 -4.50 1.95 -6.45
CA GLY A 433 -3.26 1.97 -5.67
C GLY A 433 -3.42 1.36 -4.27
N PRO A 434 -4.05 2.08 -3.32
CA PRO A 434 -4.04 1.71 -1.91
C PRO A 434 -4.99 0.54 -1.57
N ILE A 435 -6.09 0.37 -2.30
CA ILE A 435 -7.10 -0.66 -1.97
C ILE A 435 -6.55 -2.07 -2.22
N ALA A 436 -5.69 -2.25 -3.22
CA ALA A 436 -5.05 -3.54 -3.48
C ALA A 436 -4.23 -4.02 -2.27
N PHE A 437 -3.43 -3.13 -1.68
CA PHE A 437 -2.66 -3.44 -0.47
C PHE A 437 -3.53 -3.54 0.79
N LEU A 438 -4.60 -2.73 0.90
CA LEU A 438 -5.55 -2.82 2.01
C LEU A 438 -6.30 -4.18 2.00
N ALA A 439 -6.63 -4.69 0.81
CA ALA A 439 -7.33 -5.96 0.64
C ALA A 439 -6.54 -7.16 1.19
N LEU A 440 -5.21 -7.12 1.18
CA LEU A 440 -4.36 -8.14 1.82
C LEU A 440 -4.65 -8.27 3.33
N GLY A 441 -4.92 -7.15 4.00
CA GLY A 441 -5.18 -7.11 5.44
C GLY A 441 -6.66 -7.28 5.82
N GLU A 442 -7.58 -6.85 4.96
CA GLU A 442 -9.03 -6.84 5.24
C GLU A 442 -9.78 -8.07 4.71
N ILE A 443 -9.40 -8.59 3.54
CA ILE A 443 -10.08 -9.73 2.89
C ILE A 443 -9.39 -11.06 3.28
N LEU A 444 -8.07 -11.01 3.50
CA LEU A 444 -7.18 -12.04 4.04
C LEU A 444 -7.59 -12.64 5.40
N PRO A 445 -8.18 -13.86 5.53
CA PRO A 445 -8.40 -14.47 6.85
C PRO A 445 -7.10 -14.65 7.62
N MET A 446 -7.13 -14.47 8.94
CA MET A 446 -5.91 -14.45 9.75
C MET A 446 -5.13 -15.76 9.72
N SER A 447 -5.82 -16.89 9.58
CA SER A 447 -5.25 -18.25 9.60
C SER A 447 -4.29 -18.53 8.44
N PHE A 448 -4.47 -17.88 7.29
CA PHE A 448 -3.64 -18.08 6.09
C PHE A 448 -3.17 -16.80 5.40
N ARG A 449 -3.34 -15.65 6.06
CA ARG A 449 -2.93 -14.33 5.54
C ARG A 449 -1.49 -14.31 5.05
N GLY A 450 -0.56 -14.97 5.74
CA GLY A 450 0.86 -14.99 5.35
C GLY A 450 1.05 -15.55 3.93
N ILE A 451 0.48 -16.72 3.65
CA ILE A 451 0.64 -17.39 2.36
C ILE A 451 -0.21 -16.72 1.28
N GLY A 452 -1.47 -16.35 1.61
CA GLY A 452 -2.33 -15.61 0.69
C GLY A 452 -1.71 -14.28 0.26
N SER A 453 -1.06 -13.57 1.18
CA SER A 453 -0.36 -12.32 0.88
C SER A 453 0.87 -12.57 0.00
N ALA A 454 1.68 -13.59 0.30
CA ALA A 454 2.85 -13.92 -0.51
C ALA A 454 2.48 -14.30 -1.96
N VAL A 455 1.40 -15.06 -2.15
CA VAL A 455 0.89 -15.40 -3.50
C VAL A 455 0.41 -14.14 -4.23
N ALA A 456 -0.38 -13.30 -3.56
CA ALA A 456 -0.90 -12.07 -4.13
C ALA A 456 0.21 -11.07 -4.51
N THR A 457 1.21 -10.87 -3.66
CA THR A 457 2.36 -9.98 -3.95
C THR A 457 3.31 -10.57 -4.99
N SER A 458 3.37 -11.90 -5.11
CA SER A 458 4.09 -12.57 -6.20
C SER A 458 3.44 -12.31 -7.56
N VAL A 459 2.11 -12.45 -7.65
CA VAL A 459 1.37 -12.12 -8.87
C VAL A 459 1.48 -10.63 -9.19
N ASN A 460 1.44 -9.76 -8.18
CA ASN A 460 1.71 -8.33 -8.34
C ASN A 460 3.04 -8.08 -9.07
N GLY A 461 4.15 -8.68 -8.62
CA GLY A 461 5.46 -8.53 -9.26
C GLY A 461 5.50 -9.08 -10.70
N ILE A 462 4.86 -10.23 -10.95
CA ILE A 462 4.78 -10.84 -12.28
C ILE A 462 3.98 -9.95 -13.25
N SER A 463 2.80 -9.49 -12.83
CA SER A 463 1.97 -8.58 -13.64
C SER A 463 2.71 -7.28 -13.94
N ALA A 464 3.42 -6.72 -12.95
CA ALA A 464 4.23 -5.53 -13.13
C ALA A 464 5.35 -5.74 -14.16
N PHE A 465 6.10 -6.84 -14.04
CA PHE A 465 7.15 -7.23 -14.96
C PHE A 465 6.63 -7.36 -16.40
N LEU A 466 5.52 -8.08 -16.58
CA LEU A 466 4.92 -8.31 -17.89
C LEU A 466 4.55 -6.98 -18.56
N VAL A 467 3.91 -6.05 -17.84
CA VAL A 467 3.52 -4.75 -18.39
C VAL A 467 4.76 -3.93 -18.79
N ILE A 468 5.78 -3.84 -17.93
CA ILE A 468 6.98 -3.03 -18.22
C ILE A 468 7.76 -3.60 -19.41
N LYS A 469 7.95 -4.94 -19.45
CA LYS A 469 8.73 -5.60 -20.51
C LYS A 469 7.98 -5.58 -21.85
N SER A 470 6.68 -5.85 -21.84
CA SER A 470 5.87 -5.91 -23.06
C SER A 470 5.51 -4.53 -23.62
N PHE A 471 5.57 -3.46 -22.82
CA PHE A 471 5.17 -2.11 -23.27
C PHE A 471 5.84 -1.68 -24.56
N ARG A 472 7.18 -1.69 -24.63
CA ARG A 472 7.92 -1.29 -25.86
C ARG A 472 7.59 -2.18 -27.06
N PHE A 473 7.48 -3.50 -26.84
CA PHE A 473 7.14 -4.45 -27.90
C PHE A 473 5.72 -4.20 -28.43
N LEU A 474 4.74 -4.01 -27.55
CA LEU A 474 3.36 -3.70 -27.92
C LEU A 474 3.27 -2.31 -28.58
N SER A 475 4.02 -1.32 -28.09
CA SER A 475 4.08 0.00 -28.72
C SER A 475 4.69 -0.06 -30.13
N ALA A 476 5.62 -0.97 -30.41
CA ALA A 476 6.14 -1.18 -31.76
C ALA A 476 5.13 -1.91 -32.67
N LEU A 477 4.33 -2.82 -32.12
CA LEU A 477 3.38 -3.64 -32.89
C LEU A 477 2.05 -2.93 -33.20
N ILE A 478 1.47 -2.24 -32.22
CA ILE A 478 0.14 -1.62 -32.31
C ILE A 478 0.14 -0.10 -32.07
N SER A 479 1.33 0.51 -32.10
CA SER A 479 1.59 1.92 -31.76
C SER A 479 1.30 2.26 -30.28
N PRO A 480 1.91 3.32 -29.72
CA PRO A 480 1.65 3.73 -28.32
C PRO A 480 0.17 3.99 -28.03
N HIS A 481 -0.57 4.61 -28.95
CA HIS A 481 -2.01 4.86 -28.79
C HIS A 481 -2.85 3.58 -28.64
N GLY A 482 -2.50 2.52 -29.38
CA GLY A 482 -3.19 1.23 -29.31
C GLY A 482 -3.00 0.57 -27.93
N VAL A 483 -1.80 0.67 -27.37
CA VAL A 483 -1.50 0.13 -26.03
C VAL A 483 -2.34 0.82 -24.95
N PHE A 484 -2.47 2.14 -24.99
CA PHE A 484 -3.31 2.86 -24.02
C PHE A 484 -4.81 2.57 -24.18
N TRP A 485 -5.30 2.29 -25.39
CA TRP A 485 -6.66 1.79 -25.58
C TRP A 485 -6.86 0.38 -25.01
N CYS A 486 -5.87 -0.52 -25.15
CA CYS A 486 -5.90 -1.81 -24.48
C CYS A 486 -5.97 -1.64 -22.95
N PHE A 487 -5.15 -0.76 -22.37
CA PHE A 487 -5.21 -0.44 -20.94
C PHE A 487 -6.56 0.16 -20.52
N SER A 488 -7.19 0.98 -21.36
CA SER A 488 -8.55 1.48 -21.11
C SER A 488 -9.57 0.33 -21.03
N VAL A 489 -9.54 -0.61 -21.98
CA VAL A 489 -10.44 -1.79 -21.97
C VAL A 489 -10.24 -2.61 -20.69
N VAL A 490 -8.98 -2.87 -20.31
CA VAL A 490 -8.67 -3.58 -19.06
C VAL A 490 -9.19 -2.81 -17.83
N SER A 491 -9.15 -1.48 -17.85
CA SER A 491 -9.64 -0.64 -16.76
C SER A 491 -11.17 -0.67 -16.64
N VAL A 492 -11.89 -0.77 -17.77
CA VAL A 492 -13.34 -1.05 -17.79
C VAL A 492 -13.63 -2.42 -17.19
N LEU A 493 -12.88 -3.46 -17.57
CA LEU A 493 -13.02 -4.80 -16.99
C LEU A 493 -12.74 -4.80 -15.49
N SER A 494 -11.74 -4.04 -15.03
CA SER A 494 -11.46 -3.82 -13.61
C SER A 494 -12.65 -3.18 -12.89
N THR A 495 -13.36 -2.26 -13.54
CA THR A 495 -14.57 -1.63 -12.98
C THR A 495 -15.71 -2.64 -12.83
N VAL A 496 -15.93 -3.48 -13.84
CA VAL A 496 -16.93 -4.57 -13.79
C VAL A 496 -16.58 -5.57 -12.69
N PHE A 497 -15.30 -5.95 -12.56
CA PHE A 497 -14.81 -6.81 -11.49
C PHE A 497 -15.04 -6.19 -10.10
N ALA A 498 -14.70 -4.91 -9.92
CA ALA A 498 -14.95 -4.19 -8.68
C ALA A 498 -16.45 -4.15 -8.32
N TRP A 499 -17.32 -3.98 -9.32
CA TRP A 499 -18.76 -3.98 -9.12
C TRP A 499 -19.33 -5.35 -8.74
N ARG A 500 -18.89 -6.43 -9.40
CA ARG A 500 -19.47 -7.78 -9.22
C ARG A 500 -18.80 -8.62 -8.14
N CYS A 501 -17.47 -8.59 -8.04
CA CYS A 501 -16.70 -9.54 -7.26
C CYS A 501 -16.16 -8.95 -5.95
N PHE A 502 -15.81 -7.65 -5.94
CA PHE A 502 -15.21 -7.03 -4.76
C PHE A 502 -16.27 -6.73 -3.68
N PRO A 503 -16.13 -7.28 -2.45
CA PRO A 503 -17.06 -7.01 -1.36
C PRO A 503 -16.77 -5.65 -0.71
N GLU A 504 -17.80 -5.01 -0.15
CA GLU A 504 -17.59 -3.85 0.71
C GLU A 504 -17.07 -4.32 2.08
N THR A 505 -15.87 -3.86 2.44
CA THR A 505 -15.16 -4.17 3.69
C THR A 505 -15.31 -3.08 4.75
N ARG A 506 -15.79 -1.88 4.37
CA ARG A 506 -15.92 -0.75 5.30
C ARG A 506 -16.86 -1.08 6.46
N GLY A 507 -16.36 -0.84 7.68
CA GLY A 507 -17.14 -0.94 8.92
C GLY A 507 -17.51 -2.37 9.33
N LYS A 508 -16.97 -3.39 8.65
CA LYS A 508 -17.20 -4.80 8.98
C LYS A 508 -16.05 -5.36 9.81
N THR A 509 -16.37 -6.28 10.71
CA THR A 509 -15.35 -7.02 11.46
C THR A 509 -14.68 -8.08 10.55
N LEU A 510 -13.45 -8.50 10.90
CA LEU A 510 -12.75 -9.57 10.16
C LEU A 510 -13.58 -10.86 10.09
N LEU A 511 -14.30 -11.19 11.17
CA LEU A 511 -15.18 -12.36 11.25
C LEU A 511 -16.41 -12.22 10.34
N GLU A 512 -17.00 -11.03 10.25
CA GLU A 512 -18.09 -10.76 9.31
C GLU A 512 -17.63 -10.88 7.85
N ILE A 513 -16.40 -10.45 7.54
CA ILE A 513 -15.83 -10.58 6.19
C ILE A 513 -15.56 -12.05 5.87
N GLU A 514 -15.01 -12.82 6.82
CA GLU A 514 -14.81 -14.27 6.69
C GLU A 514 -16.16 -14.99 6.45
N ALA A 515 -17.20 -14.58 7.16
CA ALA A 515 -18.56 -15.13 6.99
C ALA A 515 -19.16 -14.85 5.60
N LEU A 516 -18.78 -13.77 4.90
CA LEU A 516 -19.22 -13.50 3.53
C LEU A 516 -18.73 -14.58 2.53
N PHE A 517 -17.63 -15.27 2.86
CA PHE A 517 -17.02 -16.29 2.01
C PHE A 517 -17.38 -17.72 2.43
N ASP A 518 -17.99 -17.89 3.60
CA ASP A 518 -18.46 -19.19 4.07
C ASP A 518 -19.81 -19.56 3.43
N VAL A 519 -19.83 -20.67 2.69
CA VAL A 519 -20.99 -21.10 1.88
C VAL A 519 -22.08 -21.77 2.73
N LYS A 520 -21.90 -21.88 4.04
CA LYS A 520 -23.02 -22.25 4.92
C LYS A 520 -23.94 -21.04 5.04
N LYS A 521 -25.02 -21.03 4.24
CA LYS A 521 -26.24 -20.26 4.51
C LYS A 521 -26.77 -20.64 5.91
N ALA A 522 -26.15 -20.13 6.96
CA ALA A 522 -26.90 -19.85 8.17
C ALA A 522 -27.60 -18.51 7.90
N PRO A 523 -28.92 -18.42 8.03
CA PRO A 523 -29.56 -17.11 8.01
C PRO A 523 -28.89 -16.28 9.10
N VAL A 524 -28.38 -15.11 8.72
CA VAL A 524 -28.01 -14.06 9.67
C VAL A 524 -29.33 -13.60 10.29
N SER A 525 -29.85 -14.35 11.26
CA SER A 525 -30.74 -13.77 12.24
C SER A 525 -29.92 -12.69 12.91
N LYS A 526 -30.40 -11.46 12.78
CA LYS A 526 -29.91 -10.28 13.51
C LYS A 526 -29.46 -10.70 14.91
N ILE A 527 -28.15 -10.68 15.15
CA ILE A 527 -27.60 -10.59 16.51
C ILE A 527 -27.62 -9.09 16.84
N SER A 528 -28.83 -8.56 16.89
CA SER A 528 -29.20 -7.32 17.54
C SER A 528 -30.51 -7.68 18.22
N ASP A 529 -30.52 -7.63 19.55
CA ASP A 529 -31.57 -8.07 20.46
C ASP A 529 -31.36 -9.51 21.00
N VAL A 530 -30.29 -9.69 21.78
CA VAL A 530 -30.42 -10.46 23.01
C VAL A 530 -30.91 -9.48 24.07
N THR A 531 -32.20 -9.13 23.99
CA THR A 531 -32.96 -8.84 25.21
C THR A 531 -33.09 -10.16 25.94
N VAL A 532 -32.61 -10.19 27.18
CA VAL A 532 -32.90 -11.26 28.12
C VAL A 532 -34.42 -11.26 28.30
N ASP A 533 -35.11 -12.19 27.65
CA ASP A 533 -36.50 -12.51 27.98
C ASP A 533 -36.48 -13.25 29.32
N ASP A 534 -36.73 -12.51 30.40
CA ASP A 534 -36.82 -13.01 31.78
C ASP A 534 -38.12 -13.78 32.08
N ASP A 535 -38.94 -14.12 31.08
CA ASP A 535 -40.32 -14.60 31.32
C ASP A 535 -40.57 -16.09 31.00
N LYS A 536 -39.51 -16.89 30.78
CA LYS A 536 -39.62 -18.36 30.62
C LYS A 536 -39.00 -19.20 31.73
N THR A 537 -38.34 -18.57 32.69
CA THR A 537 -37.81 -19.26 33.89
C THR A 537 -38.83 -19.28 35.04
N ARG A 538 -39.93 -18.52 34.94
CA ARG A 538 -40.97 -18.44 36.00
C ARG A 538 -42.11 -19.46 35.90
N SER A 539 -42.22 -20.22 34.81
CA SER A 539 -43.29 -21.22 34.63
C SER A 539 -42.85 -22.67 34.83
N MET A 540 -41.58 -22.94 35.12
CA MET A 540 -41.08 -24.28 35.48
C MET A 540 -40.73 -24.46 36.96
N GLU A 541 -40.65 -23.39 37.76
CA GLU A 541 -40.44 -23.49 39.22
C GLU A 541 -41.74 -23.48 40.04
N ALA A 542 -42.90 -23.31 39.41
CA ALA A 542 -44.20 -23.30 40.10
C ALA A 542 -44.91 -24.67 40.13
N THR A 543 -44.27 -25.77 39.68
CA THR A 543 -44.91 -27.10 39.60
C THR A 543 -44.15 -28.21 40.35
N SER A 544 -43.14 -27.86 41.17
CA SER A 544 -42.34 -28.84 41.92
C SER A 544 -42.36 -28.68 43.45
N LEU A 545 -43.25 -27.85 44.02
CA LEU A 545 -43.35 -27.62 45.48
C LEU A 545 -44.73 -27.93 46.09
N THR A 546 -45.46 -28.89 45.51
CA THR A 546 -46.59 -29.54 46.19
C THR A 546 -46.55 -31.05 45.97
N SER A 547 -45.63 -31.74 46.66
CA SER A 547 -45.83 -33.11 47.14
C SER A 547 -44.72 -33.47 48.14
N VAL A 548 -45.16 -34.11 49.24
CA VAL A 548 -44.45 -34.53 50.45
C VAL A 548 -44.46 -33.52 51.60
#